data_AF-A0A9N9ZFK7-F1
#
_entry.id   AF-A0A9N9ZFK7-F1
#
_cell.length_a   1.000
_cell.length_b   1.000
_cell.length_c   1.000
_cell.angle_alpha   90.00
_cell.angle_beta   90.00
_cell.angle_gamma   90.00
#
_symmetry.space_group_name_H-M   'P 1'
#
loop_
_entity.id
_entity.type
_entity.pdbx_description
1 polymer ?
#
loop_
_entity_poly.entity_id
_entity_poly.type
_entity_poly.pdbx_seq_one_letter_code
_entity_poly.pdbx_strand_id
1 'polypeptide(L)'
;MSPSTPSDLKEHVFATIRPTMQESEICEAHCVARRLNWCLPLPADRAIWIQILEQPLATSPEQLGEIVNLERVPLTRSQRPTGHISFYIRTFSFKAFELRKVIDNISINGHDKCHILQAWARLLQTIDPTASLHATLLLYPDVVRDAIVQEICHGGVINTEAGGRFLHEPSLNDERYFKLLSTRVVQQIGNQELTHLISSNKQLQIEALAKEIQAYANTHQYETGTSKYPFLKPQLDSLVRNLEFSTLRNGWTPFLTLGAEITQSAFRNHDSKSFFLGSSKSAHLATTTYDHFGSWETTPADDKTTITSRMVACNHLPFINLFNWPKTDDATINDALQFLKRYFELTQPVVVMTYGHLLSFAALEVFDPMISIKNDSFELLDHVGNLYMRKFPNESENDPIAFIVLPYSIQAGLLTTGG
;
A
#
# COMPACT_ATOMS: atom_id res chain seq x y z
N MET A 1 26.65 -40.04 -5.65
CA MET A 1 27.82 -40.31 -4.81
C MET A 1 27.71 -39.39 -3.62
N SER A 2 27.62 -39.90 -2.40
CA SER A 2 27.51 -39.04 -1.22
C SER A 2 28.81 -38.26 -1.03
N PRO A 3 28.78 -36.92 -0.90
CA PRO A 3 29.99 -36.09 -0.78
C PRO A 3 30.76 -36.50 0.48
N SER A 4 32.05 -36.82 0.36
CA SER A 4 32.85 -37.42 1.45
C SER A 4 33.48 -36.39 2.38
N THR A 5 33.74 -35.17 1.90
CA THR A 5 34.28 -34.05 2.70
C THR A 5 33.32 -32.84 2.76
N PRO A 6 33.49 -31.92 3.72
CA PRO A 6 32.71 -30.67 3.77
C PRO A 6 32.92 -29.76 2.56
N SER A 7 34.11 -29.78 1.94
CA SER A 7 34.38 -29.05 0.71
C SER A 7 33.55 -29.61 -0.44
N ASP A 8 33.46 -30.94 -0.54
CA ASP A 8 32.65 -31.62 -1.54
C ASP A 8 31.16 -31.33 -1.36
N LEU A 9 30.67 -31.20 -0.13
CA LEU A 9 29.27 -30.87 0.13
C LEU A 9 28.94 -29.43 -0.29
N LYS A 10 29.82 -28.46 -0.02
CA LYS A 10 29.62 -27.07 -0.47
C LYS A 10 29.59 -26.97 -1.98
N GLU A 11 30.52 -27.65 -2.64
CA GLU A 11 30.55 -27.72 -4.11
C GLU A 11 29.31 -28.42 -4.66
N HIS A 12 28.85 -29.49 -4.00
CA HIS A 12 27.63 -30.20 -4.37
C HIS A 12 26.40 -29.31 -4.26
N VAL A 13 26.18 -28.65 -3.11
CA VAL A 13 25.08 -27.69 -2.92
C VAL A 13 25.14 -26.58 -3.96
N PHE A 14 26.33 -26.03 -4.21
CA PHE A 14 26.50 -24.96 -5.19
C PHE A 14 26.23 -25.44 -6.63
N ALA A 15 26.65 -26.66 -6.97
CA ALA A 15 26.36 -27.29 -8.25
C ALA A 15 24.87 -27.64 -8.42
N THR A 16 24.15 -27.91 -7.33
CA THR A 16 22.69 -28.15 -7.35
C THR A 16 21.90 -26.85 -7.54
N ILE A 17 22.31 -25.75 -6.89
CA ILE A 17 21.57 -24.48 -6.95
C ILE A 17 21.81 -23.76 -8.29
N ARG A 18 23.02 -23.87 -8.85
CA ARG A 18 23.42 -23.12 -10.05
C ARG A 18 22.48 -23.32 -11.26
N PRO A 19 22.13 -24.55 -11.67
CA PRO A 19 21.18 -24.75 -12.77
C PRO A 19 19.82 -24.08 -12.53
N THR A 20 19.31 -24.14 -11.30
CA THR A 20 18.04 -23.48 -10.93
C THR A 20 18.12 -21.96 -11.05
N MET A 21 19.28 -21.37 -10.74
CA MET A 21 19.52 -19.93 -10.94
C MET A 21 19.56 -19.56 -12.42
N GLN A 22 20.18 -20.39 -13.27
CA GLN A 22 20.21 -20.20 -14.73
C GLN A 22 18.81 -20.30 -15.34
N GLU A 23 18.04 -21.32 -14.94
CA GLU A 23 16.65 -21.51 -15.37
C GLU A 23 15.74 -20.34 -14.94
N SER A 24 16.11 -19.62 -13.89
CA SER A 24 15.40 -18.44 -13.37
C SER A 24 15.94 -17.11 -13.89
N GLU A 25 16.81 -17.12 -14.91
CA GLU A 25 17.45 -15.93 -15.50
C GLU A 25 18.24 -15.05 -14.49
N ILE A 26 18.70 -15.63 -13.38
CA ILE A 26 19.49 -14.91 -12.37
C ILE A 26 20.94 -14.80 -12.86
N CYS A 27 21.45 -13.58 -12.96
CA CYS A 27 22.80 -13.31 -13.45
C CYS A 27 23.89 -14.00 -12.59
N GLU A 28 24.54 -15.01 -13.16
CA GLU A 28 25.58 -15.80 -12.47
C GLU A 28 26.90 -15.05 -12.27
N ALA A 29 27.13 -13.95 -13.00
CA ALA A 29 28.39 -13.21 -12.99
C ALA A 29 28.82 -12.73 -11.59
N HIS A 30 27.88 -12.68 -10.64
CA HIS A 30 28.12 -12.30 -9.26
C HIS A 30 27.99 -13.46 -8.25
N CYS A 31 27.55 -14.64 -8.69
CA CYS A 31 27.39 -15.84 -7.86
C CYS A 31 28.68 -16.64 -7.83
N VAL A 32 29.66 -16.14 -7.07
CA VAL A 32 30.90 -16.89 -6.79
C VAL A 32 30.69 -17.67 -5.49
N ALA A 33 30.97 -18.97 -5.48
CA ALA A 33 30.83 -19.84 -4.29
C ALA A 33 31.45 -19.21 -3.03
N ARG A 34 32.60 -18.55 -3.19
CA ARG A 34 33.30 -17.81 -2.12
C ARG A 34 32.46 -16.68 -1.51
N ARG A 35 31.64 -15.97 -2.29
CA ARG A 35 30.73 -14.90 -1.82
C ARG A 35 29.46 -15.43 -1.17
N LEU A 36 29.11 -16.69 -1.45
CA LEU A 36 27.96 -17.39 -0.87
C LEU A 36 28.37 -18.32 0.28
N ASN A 37 29.64 -18.29 0.68
CA ASN A 37 30.16 -19.18 1.72
C ASN A 37 29.46 -19.00 3.08
N TRP A 38 28.78 -17.87 3.30
CA TRP A 38 27.97 -17.59 4.48
C TRP A 38 26.62 -18.33 4.48
N CYS A 39 26.12 -18.78 3.32
CA CYS A 39 24.87 -19.54 3.18
C CYS A 39 25.10 -20.97 2.67
N LEU A 40 26.36 -21.45 2.70
CA LEU A 40 26.75 -22.81 2.31
C LEU A 40 27.02 -23.67 3.54
N PRO A 41 26.87 -25.02 3.45
CA PRO A 41 26.99 -25.94 4.57
C PRO A 41 28.24 -25.76 5.43
N LEU A 42 28.09 -25.62 6.74
CA LEU A 42 29.22 -25.80 7.66
C LEU A 42 29.47 -27.30 7.90
N PRO A 43 30.68 -27.71 8.33
CA PRO A 43 30.95 -29.11 8.63
C PRO A 43 30.00 -29.72 9.67
N ALA A 44 29.53 -28.91 10.63
CA ALA A 44 28.57 -29.30 11.66
C ALA A 44 27.18 -29.61 11.08
N ASP A 45 26.82 -28.99 9.95
CA ASP A 45 25.47 -29.05 9.38
C ASP A 45 25.33 -30.15 8.31
N ARG A 46 26.39 -30.93 8.08
CA ARG A 46 26.50 -31.86 6.95
C ARG A 46 25.30 -32.80 6.84
N ALA A 47 24.87 -33.39 7.94
CA ALA A 47 23.75 -34.34 7.95
C ALA A 47 22.45 -33.68 7.51
N ILE A 48 22.19 -32.46 7.98
CA ILE A 48 20.96 -31.71 7.69
C ILE A 48 20.98 -31.21 6.23
N TRP A 49 22.13 -30.76 5.70
CA TRP A 49 22.23 -30.38 4.29
C TRP A 49 22.09 -31.57 3.34
N ILE A 50 22.64 -32.73 3.69
CA ILE A 50 22.38 -33.98 2.92
C ILE A 50 20.89 -34.29 2.97
N GLN A 51 20.25 -34.19 4.13
CA GLN A 51 18.82 -34.38 4.28
C GLN A 51 18.00 -33.37 3.46
N ILE A 52 18.38 -32.10 3.38
CA ILE A 52 17.71 -31.09 2.55
C ILE A 52 17.84 -31.41 1.06
N LEU A 53 19.03 -31.84 0.62
CA LEU A 53 19.30 -32.14 -0.79
C LEU A 53 18.61 -33.43 -1.25
N GLU A 54 18.62 -34.46 -0.40
CA GLU A 54 18.13 -35.79 -0.76
C GLU A 54 16.66 -36.01 -0.37
N GLN A 55 16.21 -35.38 0.73
CA GLN A 55 14.89 -35.57 1.35
C GLN A 55 14.34 -34.25 1.95
N PRO A 56 14.14 -33.20 1.14
CA PRO A 56 13.76 -31.88 1.64
C PRO A 56 12.52 -31.90 2.53
N LEU A 57 11.57 -32.80 2.25
CA LEU A 57 10.34 -32.96 3.02
C LEU A 57 10.51 -33.59 4.40
N ALA A 58 11.59 -34.33 4.61
CA ALA A 58 11.90 -34.87 5.93
C ALA A 58 12.57 -33.81 6.82
N THR A 59 12.96 -32.67 6.27
CA THR A 59 13.62 -31.60 7.02
C THR A 59 12.57 -30.81 7.80
N SER A 60 12.67 -30.82 9.12
CA SER A 60 11.80 -30.04 9.99
C SER A 60 12.12 -28.53 9.92
N PRO A 61 11.14 -27.65 10.24
CA PRO A 61 11.37 -26.22 10.35
C PRO A 61 12.50 -25.85 11.33
N GLU A 62 12.65 -26.60 12.42
CA GLU A 62 13.71 -26.41 13.42
C GLU A 62 15.09 -26.66 12.81
N GLN A 63 15.26 -27.78 12.10
CA GLN A 63 16.50 -28.13 11.40
C GLN A 63 16.85 -27.12 10.30
N LEU A 64 15.85 -26.61 9.59
CA LEU A 64 16.06 -25.55 8.62
C LEU A 64 16.52 -24.26 9.31
N GLY A 65 15.85 -23.89 10.42
CA GLY A 65 16.18 -22.72 11.22
C GLY A 65 17.61 -22.72 11.77
N GLU A 66 18.11 -23.89 12.19
CA GLU A 66 19.50 -24.09 12.61
C GLU A 66 20.49 -23.79 11.48
N ILE A 67 20.24 -24.30 10.27
CA ILE A 67 21.13 -24.08 9.11
C ILE A 67 21.21 -22.62 8.70
N VAL A 68 20.07 -21.94 8.63
CA VAL A 68 20.02 -20.53 8.19
C VAL A 68 20.27 -19.54 9.32
N ASN A 69 20.68 -20.03 10.51
CA ASN A 69 20.88 -19.22 11.72
C ASN A 69 19.70 -18.26 11.97
N LEU A 70 18.47 -18.77 11.84
CA LEU A 70 17.28 -17.96 12.09
C LEU A 70 17.13 -17.73 13.59
N GLU A 71 17.36 -16.49 14.00
CA GLU A 71 16.99 -16.05 15.35
C GLU A 71 15.49 -15.74 15.40
N ARG A 72 14.79 -16.30 16.40
CA ARG A 72 13.41 -15.88 16.67
C ARG A 72 13.44 -14.46 17.24
N VAL A 73 13.23 -13.47 16.39
CA VAL A 73 13.10 -12.08 16.83
C VAL A 73 11.72 -11.90 17.46
N PRO A 74 11.62 -11.47 18.73
CA PRO A 74 10.34 -11.12 19.33
C PRO A 74 9.67 -10.02 18.50
N LEU A 75 8.38 -10.17 18.21
CA LEU A 75 7.58 -9.21 17.42
C LEU A 75 7.58 -7.78 18.01
N THR A 76 7.98 -7.61 19.27
CA THR A 76 8.01 -6.34 20.00
C THR A 76 9.28 -5.51 19.80
N ARG A 77 10.32 -5.99 19.09
CA ARG A 77 11.50 -5.17 18.83
C ARG A 77 11.20 -4.09 17.78
N SER A 78 11.01 -2.86 18.24
CA SER A 78 10.80 -1.65 17.43
C SER A 78 12.02 -1.21 16.63
N GLN A 79 13.22 -1.76 16.89
CA GLN A 79 14.44 -1.42 16.17
C GLN A 79 14.97 -2.62 15.38
N ARG A 80 15.11 -2.44 14.06
CA ARG A 80 15.81 -3.37 13.18
C ARG A 80 17.28 -3.47 13.61
N PRO A 81 17.85 -4.67 13.79
CA PRO A 81 19.28 -4.81 14.06
C PRO A 81 20.11 -4.18 12.93
N THR A 82 20.94 -3.20 13.26
CA THR A 82 21.88 -2.58 12.31
C THR A 82 22.95 -3.61 11.89
N GLY A 83 23.21 -3.72 10.58
CA GLY A 83 24.22 -4.64 10.04
C GLY A 83 23.74 -6.05 9.69
N HIS A 84 22.45 -6.34 9.82
CA HIS A 84 21.86 -7.64 9.45
C HIS A 84 21.02 -7.55 8.18
N ILE A 85 21.10 -8.57 7.32
CA ILE A 85 20.13 -8.78 6.23
C ILE A 85 18.94 -9.51 6.83
N SER A 86 17.81 -8.83 6.95
CA SER A 86 16.57 -9.42 7.45
C SER A 86 15.83 -10.09 6.29
N PHE A 87 15.60 -11.39 6.38
CA PHE A 87 14.73 -12.13 5.47
C PHE A 87 13.39 -12.38 6.14
N TYR A 88 12.31 -12.20 5.38
CA TYR A 88 10.97 -12.56 5.82
C TYR A 88 10.59 -13.88 5.17
N ILE A 89 10.46 -14.93 6.00
CA ILE A 89 10.10 -16.27 5.56
C ILE A 89 8.71 -16.58 6.11
N ARG A 90 7.71 -16.75 5.23
CA ARG A 90 6.41 -17.32 5.59
C ARG A 90 6.41 -18.80 5.27
N THR A 91 6.04 -19.63 6.24
CA THR A 91 5.85 -21.07 6.06
C THR A 91 4.36 -21.39 6.07
N PHE A 92 3.93 -22.23 5.13
CA PHE A 92 2.57 -22.76 5.07
C PHE A 92 2.61 -24.27 5.27
N SER A 93 1.56 -24.83 5.87
CA SER A 93 1.38 -26.27 6.02
C SER A 93 0.11 -26.69 5.32
N PHE A 94 0.20 -27.72 4.49
CA PHE A 94 -0.92 -28.29 3.75
C PHE A 94 -0.94 -29.79 3.93
N LYS A 95 -2.14 -30.38 3.98
CA LYS A 95 -2.31 -31.81 3.71
C LYS A 95 -2.08 -32.05 2.21
N ALA A 96 -1.63 -33.24 1.84
CA ALA A 96 -1.32 -33.57 0.45
C ALA A 96 -2.50 -33.32 -0.51
N PHE A 97 -3.74 -33.64 -0.11
CA PHE A 97 -4.92 -33.38 -0.95
C PHE A 97 -5.25 -31.88 -1.07
N GLU A 98 -4.90 -31.06 -0.09
CA GLU A 98 -5.11 -29.60 -0.12
C GLU A 98 -4.13 -28.96 -1.09
N LEU A 99 -2.85 -29.38 -1.03
CA LEU A 99 -1.84 -28.97 -2.00
C LEU A 99 -2.20 -29.42 -3.43
N ARG A 100 -2.79 -30.62 -3.59
CA ARG A 100 -3.31 -31.07 -4.90
C ARG A 100 -4.36 -30.11 -5.46
N LYS A 101 -5.38 -29.77 -4.66
CA LYS A 101 -6.45 -28.85 -5.08
C LYS A 101 -5.89 -27.50 -5.50
N VAL A 102 -4.90 -26.99 -4.77
CA VAL A 102 -4.22 -25.73 -5.11
C VAL A 102 -3.51 -25.87 -6.46
N ILE A 103 -2.69 -26.91 -6.66
CA ILE A 103 -1.99 -27.17 -7.93
C ILE A 103 -2.98 -27.33 -9.09
N ASP A 104 -4.04 -28.12 -8.90
CA ASP A 104 -5.05 -28.38 -9.92
C ASP A 104 -5.79 -27.09 -10.32
N ASN A 105 -6.20 -26.27 -9.33
CA ASN A 105 -6.87 -25.01 -9.61
C ASN A 105 -5.94 -24.05 -10.38
N ILE A 106 -4.68 -23.95 -9.97
CA ILE A 106 -3.70 -23.10 -10.66
C ILE A 106 -3.43 -23.62 -12.09
N SER A 107 -3.38 -24.95 -12.28
CA SER A 107 -3.23 -25.57 -13.60
C SER A 107 -4.43 -25.31 -14.51
N ILE A 108 -5.67 -25.43 -13.99
CA ILE A 108 -6.92 -25.14 -14.73
C ILE A 108 -6.95 -23.69 -15.21
N ASN A 109 -6.36 -22.76 -14.45
CA ASN A 109 -6.24 -21.35 -14.81
C ASN A 109 -5.10 -21.05 -15.82
N GLY A 110 -4.48 -22.08 -16.41
CA GLY A 110 -3.51 -21.92 -17.50
C GLY A 110 -2.07 -21.65 -17.05
N HIS A 111 -1.71 -22.04 -15.82
CA HIS A 111 -0.38 -21.82 -15.25
C HIS A 111 0.45 -23.10 -15.06
N ASP A 112 0.11 -24.17 -15.77
CA ASP A 112 0.74 -25.50 -15.72
C ASP A 112 2.26 -25.51 -16.05
N LYS A 113 2.78 -24.39 -16.58
CA LYS A 113 4.20 -24.18 -16.90
C LYS A 113 5.07 -23.63 -15.78
N CYS A 114 4.50 -23.27 -14.63
CA CYS A 114 5.29 -22.75 -13.52
C CYS A 114 6.25 -23.83 -12.98
N HIS A 115 7.55 -23.59 -13.05
CA HIS A 115 8.58 -24.54 -12.56
C HIS A 115 8.41 -24.86 -11.07
N ILE A 116 7.89 -23.91 -10.28
CA ILE A 116 7.56 -24.10 -8.86
C ILE A 116 6.39 -25.08 -8.72
N LEU A 117 5.32 -24.93 -9.52
CA LEU A 117 4.19 -25.88 -9.50
C LEU A 117 4.61 -27.26 -9.98
N GLN A 118 5.50 -27.35 -10.97
CA GLN A 118 6.06 -28.62 -11.40
C GLN A 118 6.95 -29.26 -10.33
N ALA A 119 7.67 -28.46 -9.54
CA ALA A 119 8.43 -28.94 -8.40
C ALA A 119 7.48 -29.44 -7.30
N TRP A 120 6.43 -28.69 -6.97
CA TRP A 120 5.41 -29.08 -5.99
C TRP A 120 4.61 -30.29 -6.43
N ALA A 121 4.27 -30.41 -7.72
CA ALA A 121 3.59 -31.56 -8.28
C ALA A 121 4.46 -32.82 -8.23
N ARG A 122 5.75 -32.71 -8.59
CA ARG A 122 6.72 -33.82 -8.45
C ARG A 122 6.88 -34.24 -6.99
N LEU A 123 6.91 -33.26 -6.10
CA LEU A 123 7.03 -33.45 -4.66
C LEU A 123 5.75 -34.08 -4.07
N LEU A 124 4.58 -33.71 -4.58
CA LEU A 124 3.31 -34.32 -4.23
C LEU A 124 3.21 -35.76 -4.73
N GLN A 125 3.70 -36.05 -5.94
CA GLN A 125 3.77 -37.41 -6.50
C GLN A 125 4.70 -38.32 -5.69
N THR A 126 5.72 -37.75 -5.03
CA THR A 126 6.60 -38.52 -4.14
C THR A 126 5.92 -38.85 -2.81
N ILE A 127 5.06 -37.96 -2.31
CA ILE A 127 4.30 -38.17 -1.05
C ILE A 127 3.06 -39.06 -1.27
N ASP A 128 2.38 -38.90 -2.40
CA ASP A 128 1.17 -39.63 -2.78
C ASP A 128 1.24 -40.04 -4.27
N PRO A 129 1.72 -41.26 -4.59
CA PRO A 129 1.92 -41.73 -5.96
C PRO A 129 0.62 -41.87 -6.77
N THR A 130 -0.55 -41.84 -6.14
CA THR A 130 -1.84 -41.94 -6.84
C THR A 130 -2.27 -40.63 -7.52
N ALA A 131 -1.45 -39.58 -7.38
CA ALA A 131 -1.56 -38.24 -7.97
C ALA A 131 -1.20 -38.16 -9.47
N SER A 132 -2.02 -38.69 -10.39
CA SER A 132 -1.77 -38.46 -11.82
C SER A 132 -2.24 -37.06 -12.26
N LEU A 133 -1.35 -36.24 -12.82
CA LEU A 133 -1.68 -34.94 -13.43
C LEU A 133 -1.97 -35.11 -14.94
N HIS A 134 -3.16 -34.73 -15.39
CA HIS A 134 -3.47 -34.56 -16.81
C HIS A 134 -3.00 -33.18 -17.29
N ALA A 135 -2.04 -33.15 -18.23
CA ALA A 135 -1.39 -31.96 -18.74
C ALA A 135 -2.12 -31.37 -19.97
N THR A 136 -2.21 -30.03 -20.09
CA THR A 136 -2.33 -29.32 -21.37
C THR A 136 -1.74 -27.91 -21.25
N LEU A 137 -0.67 -27.70 -22.00
CA LEU A 137 0.24 -26.54 -22.03
C LEU A 137 -0.23 -25.44 -23.00
N LEU A 138 -0.17 -24.15 -22.61
CA LEU A 138 0.22 -22.99 -23.46
C LEU A 138 0.45 -21.69 -22.62
N LEU A 139 1.17 -20.72 -23.20
CA LEU A 139 2.05 -19.68 -22.61
C LEU A 139 1.36 -18.51 -21.87
N TYR A 140 1.94 -17.99 -20.77
CA TYR A 140 2.32 -16.57 -20.48
C TYR A 140 2.92 -16.41 -19.04
N PRO A 141 3.96 -15.58 -18.77
CA PRO A 141 4.75 -15.63 -17.52
C PRO A 141 4.26 -14.73 -16.36
N ASP A 142 3.55 -13.63 -16.61
CA ASP A 142 3.45 -12.54 -15.62
C ASP A 142 2.25 -12.61 -14.66
N VAL A 143 1.36 -13.60 -14.81
CA VAL A 143 0.11 -13.73 -14.04
C VAL A 143 0.21 -14.78 -12.90
N VAL A 144 1.32 -15.54 -12.88
CA VAL A 144 1.49 -16.76 -12.07
C VAL A 144 1.67 -16.47 -10.58
N ARG A 145 2.29 -15.35 -10.21
CA ARG A 145 2.40 -14.95 -8.80
C ARG A 145 1.02 -14.61 -8.23
N ASP A 146 0.21 -13.88 -8.99
CA ASP A 146 -1.04 -13.30 -8.51
C ASP A 146 -2.11 -14.36 -8.23
N ALA A 147 -2.16 -15.41 -9.07
CA ALA A 147 -3.10 -16.53 -8.89
C ALA A 147 -2.72 -17.46 -7.72
N ILE A 148 -1.43 -17.74 -7.52
CA ILE A 148 -0.92 -18.59 -6.42
C ILE A 148 -1.22 -17.93 -5.06
N VAL A 149 -1.03 -16.61 -4.98
CA VAL A 149 -1.29 -15.86 -3.75
C VAL A 149 -2.79 -15.66 -3.52
N GLN A 150 -3.62 -15.53 -4.58
CA GLN A 150 -5.09 -15.46 -4.46
C GLN A 150 -5.72 -16.69 -3.83
N GLU A 151 -5.24 -17.87 -4.21
CA GLU A 151 -5.86 -19.13 -3.78
C GLU A 151 -5.37 -19.60 -2.40
N ILE A 152 -4.11 -19.29 -2.06
CA ILE A 152 -3.53 -19.61 -0.74
C ILE A 152 -3.96 -18.59 0.33
N CYS A 153 -4.21 -17.35 -0.06
CA CYS A 153 -4.54 -16.27 0.85
C CYS A 153 -5.93 -15.71 0.54
N HIS A 154 -6.99 -16.32 1.09
CA HIS A 154 -8.35 -15.79 1.05
C HIS A 154 -8.38 -14.27 1.27
N GLY A 155 -8.56 -13.50 0.19
CA GLY A 155 -8.90 -12.06 0.12
C GLY A 155 -7.95 -11.04 0.78
N GLY A 156 -7.23 -11.39 1.84
CA GLY A 156 -6.71 -10.41 2.78
C GLY A 156 -5.21 -10.14 2.69
N VAL A 157 -4.41 -11.03 2.11
CA VAL A 157 -2.94 -10.91 2.22
C VAL A 157 -2.31 -10.08 1.09
N ILE A 158 -2.98 -9.93 -0.06
CA ILE A 158 -2.34 -9.38 -1.27
C ILE A 158 -2.32 -7.85 -1.32
N ASN A 159 -3.00 -7.13 -0.42
CA ASN A 159 -3.14 -5.67 -0.55
C ASN A 159 -1.85 -4.85 -0.28
N THR A 160 -0.68 -5.49 -0.15
CA THR A 160 0.63 -4.79 0.02
C THR A 160 1.64 -5.06 -1.10
N GLU A 161 1.44 -6.07 -1.97
CA GLU A 161 2.39 -6.38 -3.05
C GLU A 161 1.96 -5.77 -4.40
N ALA A 162 2.86 -5.71 -5.40
CA ALA A 162 2.46 -5.40 -6.78
C ALA A 162 1.70 -6.60 -7.37
N GLY A 163 0.45 -6.40 -7.80
CA GLY A 163 -0.44 -7.47 -8.31
C GLY A 163 -1.66 -7.80 -7.43
N GLY A 164 -1.71 -7.29 -6.19
CA GLY A 164 -2.88 -7.50 -5.32
C GLY A 164 -4.16 -6.83 -5.80
N ARG A 165 -5.31 -7.49 -5.60
CA ARG A 165 -6.61 -6.82 -5.68
C ARG A 165 -6.79 -6.02 -4.40
N PHE A 166 -6.46 -4.72 -4.41
CA PHE A 166 -6.55 -3.79 -3.27
C PHE A 166 -8.01 -3.53 -2.83
N LEU A 167 -8.76 -4.60 -2.59
CA LEU A 167 -10.14 -4.58 -2.15
C LEU A 167 -10.12 -4.41 -0.63
N HIS A 168 -10.56 -3.24 -0.18
CA HIS A 168 -11.06 -3.09 1.17
C HIS A 168 -12.53 -3.48 1.16
N GLU A 169 -12.82 -4.62 1.76
CA GLU A 169 -14.18 -5.06 2.04
C GLU A 169 -14.44 -4.82 3.52
N PRO A 170 -15.21 -3.78 3.89
CA PRO A 170 -15.62 -3.58 5.26
C PRO A 170 -16.40 -4.80 5.75
N SER A 171 -16.28 -5.13 7.03
CA SER A 171 -17.06 -6.21 7.63
C SER A 171 -18.52 -5.80 7.82
N LEU A 172 -19.41 -6.78 7.99
CA LEU A 172 -20.81 -6.53 8.36
C LEU A 172 -20.94 -5.75 9.69
N ASN A 173 -19.96 -5.87 10.58
CA ASN A 173 -19.92 -5.09 11.81
C ASN A 173 -19.63 -3.61 11.53
N ASP A 174 -18.71 -3.32 10.60
CA ASP A 174 -18.39 -1.94 10.20
C ASP A 174 -19.62 -1.26 9.59
N GLU A 175 -20.33 -1.95 8.70
CA GLU A 175 -21.60 -1.48 8.15
C GLU A 175 -22.63 -1.23 9.25
N ARG A 176 -22.78 -2.18 10.19
CA ARG A 176 -23.73 -2.05 11.30
C ARG A 176 -23.40 -0.84 12.17
N TYR A 177 -22.14 -0.67 12.56
CA TYR A 177 -21.70 0.45 13.38
C TYR A 177 -21.87 1.79 12.66
N PHE A 178 -21.53 1.83 11.37
CA PHE A 178 -21.75 3.02 10.55
C PHE A 178 -23.23 3.39 10.48
N LYS A 179 -24.11 2.42 10.20
CA LYS A 179 -25.57 2.64 10.18
C LYS A 179 -26.14 3.13 11.51
N LEU A 180 -25.55 2.74 12.64
CA LEU A 180 -25.94 3.27 13.96
C LEU A 180 -25.69 4.77 14.11
N LEU A 181 -24.68 5.32 13.41
CA LEU A 181 -24.44 6.77 13.40
C LEU A 181 -25.60 7.55 12.77
N SER A 182 -26.43 6.89 11.97
CA SER A 182 -27.61 7.47 11.30
C SER A 182 -27.26 8.73 10.48
N THR A 183 -26.07 8.75 9.88
CA THR A 183 -25.58 9.87 9.10
C THR A 183 -26.23 9.91 7.71
N ARG A 184 -26.24 11.11 7.11
CA ARG A 184 -26.68 11.36 5.73
C ARG A 184 -25.69 12.27 5.01
N VAL A 185 -24.41 12.12 5.34
CA VAL A 185 -23.34 13.03 4.94
C VAL A 185 -23.24 13.11 3.41
N VAL A 186 -23.22 11.97 2.71
CA VAL A 186 -23.18 11.90 1.24
C VAL A 186 -24.39 12.60 0.61
N GLN A 187 -25.59 12.39 1.17
CA GLN A 187 -26.80 13.05 0.67
C GLN A 187 -26.76 14.58 0.90
N GLN A 188 -26.26 15.01 2.05
CA GLN A 188 -26.17 16.43 2.43
C GLN A 188 -25.11 17.16 1.61
N ILE A 189 -23.95 16.54 1.40
CA ILE A 189 -22.88 17.11 0.58
C ILE A 189 -23.32 17.19 -0.88
N GLY A 190 -24.03 16.18 -1.40
CA GLY A 190 -24.56 16.22 -2.76
C GLY A 190 -25.73 17.20 -2.95
N ASN A 191 -26.26 17.80 -1.87
CA ASN A 191 -27.34 18.75 -1.97
C ASN A 191 -26.79 20.14 -2.37
N GLN A 192 -27.07 20.54 -3.61
CA GLN A 192 -26.68 21.83 -4.19
C GLN A 192 -27.25 23.04 -3.42
N GLU A 193 -28.30 22.85 -2.62
CA GLU A 193 -28.78 23.91 -1.73
C GLU A 193 -27.86 24.16 -0.53
N LEU A 194 -27.08 23.15 -0.13
CA LEU A 194 -26.19 23.21 1.03
C LEU A 194 -24.74 23.50 0.65
N THR A 195 -24.31 23.05 -0.53
CA THR A 195 -22.96 23.23 -1.05
C THR A 195 -22.92 24.14 -2.28
N HIS A 196 -21.95 25.03 -2.33
CA HIS A 196 -21.72 25.96 -3.43
C HIS A 196 -20.32 25.77 -4.02
N LEU A 197 -20.23 25.83 -5.35
CA LEU A 197 -18.96 25.95 -6.04
C LEU A 197 -18.28 27.25 -5.63
N ILE A 198 -16.95 27.23 -5.61
CA ILE A 198 -16.14 28.39 -5.27
C ILE A 198 -16.32 29.52 -6.29
N SER A 199 -16.13 30.76 -5.84
CA SER A 199 -16.18 31.93 -6.71
C SER A 199 -15.03 31.91 -7.72
N SER A 200 -15.20 32.60 -8.85
CA SER A 200 -14.14 32.74 -9.86
C SER A 200 -12.84 33.33 -9.29
N ASN A 201 -12.93 34.18 -8.26
CA ASN A 201 -11.76 34.71 -7.59
C ASN A 201 -10.98 33.61 -6.85
N LYS A 202 -11.66 32.75 -6.07
CA LYS A 202 -11.03 31.61 -5.41
C LYS A 202 -10.45 30.62 -6.42
N GLN A 203 -11.13 30.38 -7.54
CA GLN A 203 -10.60 29.56 -8.64
C GLN A 203 -9.27 30.11 -9.17
N LEU A 204 -9.19 31.43 -9.41
CA LEU A 204 -7.94 32.06 -9.84
C LEU A 204 -6.82 31.93 -8.80
N GLN A 205 -7.14 31.98 -7.51
CA GLN A 205 -6.16 31.77 -6.44
C GLN A 205 -5.66 30.32 -6.39
N ILE A 206 -6.51 29.34 -6.67
CA ILE A 206 -6.13 27.93 -6.80
C ILE A 206 -5.20 27.72 -7.99
N GLU A 207 -5.54 28.27 -9.15
CA GLU A 207 -4.68 28.20 -10.33
C GLU A 207 -3.33 28.89 -10.12
N ALA A 208 -3.31 30.01 -9.42
CA ALA A 208 -2.08 30.71 -9.05
C ALA A 208 -1.22 29.85 -8.13
N LEU A 209 -1.80 29.29 -7.06
CA LEU A 209 -1.10 28.38 -6.14
C LEU A 209 -0.51 27.17 -6.88
N ALA A 210 -1.28 26.54 -7.77
CA ALA A 210 -0.80 25.39 -8.55
C ALA A 210 0.37 25.76 -9.48
N LYS A 211 0.33 26.94 -10.10
CA LYS A 211 1.45 27.45 -10.93
C LYS A 211 2.69 27.74 -10.09
N GLU A 212 2.53 28.27 -8.88
CA GLU A 212 3.64 28.52 -7.97
C GLU A 212 4.30 27.22 -7.51
N ILE A 213 3.50 26.20 -7.17
CA ILE A 213 3.99 24.84 -6.85
C ILE A 213 4.78 24.26 -8.03
N GLN A 214 4.25 24.36 -9.25
CA GLN A 214 4.94 23.90 -10.46
C GLN A 214 6.27 24.64 -10.66
N ALA A 215 6.27 25.97 -10.52
CA ALA A 215 7.46 26.80 -10.70
C ALA A 215 8.53 26.45 -9.65
N TYR A 216 8.13 26.26 -8.39
CA TYR A 216 9.02 25.81 -7.33
C TYR A 216 9.64 24.45 -7.65
N ALA A 217 8.82 23.46 -8.02
CA ALA A 217 9.31 22.13 -8.32
C ALA A 217 10.26 22.10 -9.53
N ASN A 218 10.00 22.91 -10.57
CA ASN A 218 10.87 23.01 -11.73
C ASN A 218 12.15 23.82 -11.50
N THR A 219 12.22 24.65 -10.44
CA THR A 219 13.45 25.37 -10.05
C THR A 219 14.31 24.54 -9.09
N HIS A 220 13.70 23.65 -8.29
CA HIS A 220 14.36 22.77 -7.32
C HIS A 220 14.33 21.30 -7.80
N GLN A 221 14.92 21.06 -8.98
CA GLN A 221 14.67 19.81 -9.72
C GLN A 221 15.23 18.54 -9.08
N TYR A 222 16.28 18.67 -8.26
CA TYR A 222 16.94 17.53 -7.62
C TYR A 222 16.22 17.11 -6.34
N GLU A 223 15.76 18.08 -5.57
CA GLU A 223 15.05 17.94 -4.30
C GLU A 223 13.64 17.43 -4.55
N THR A 224 12.98 17.93 -5.60
CA THR A 224 11.60 17.54 -5.94
C THR A 224 11.50 16.34 -6.87
N GLY A 225 12.62 15.88 -7.42
CA GLY A 225 12.67 14.75 -8.36
C GLY A 225 12.20 15.08 -9.78
N THR A 226 11.91 16.36 -10.09
CA THR A 226 11.48 16.80 -11.42
C THR A 226 12.62 16.86 -12.45
N SER A 227 13.87 16.68 -12.01
CA SER A 227 15.04 16.50 -12.90
C SER A 227 14.90 15.28 -13.82
N LYS A 228 14.21 14.23 -13.37
CA LYS A 228 13.90 13.04 -14.18
C LYS A 228 12.64 13.22 -15.02
N TYR A 229 11.64 13.89 -14.47
CA TYR A 229 10.33 14.11 -15.09
C TYR A 229 9.90 15.56 -14.83
N PRO A 230 9.98 16.47 -15.81
CA PRO A 230 9.59 17.86 -15.62
C PRO A 230 8.13 17.99 -15.19
N PHE A 231 7.81 18.99 -14.35
CA PHE A 231 6.43 19.30 -13.99
C PHE A 231 5.77 20.07 -15.12
N LEU A 232 5.04 19.36 -16.00
CA LEU A 232 4.41 19.91 -17.21
C LEU A 232 2.93 20.26 -17.01
N LYS A 233 2.30 20.78 -18.06
CA LYS A 233 0.89 21.19 -18.09
C LYS A 233 -0.10 20.07 -17.68
N PRO A 234 0.05 18.80 -18.10
CA PRO A 234 -0.86 17.74 -17.66
C PRO A 234 -0.86 17.52 -16.14
N GLN A 235 0.31 17.57 -15.50
CA GLN A 235 0.40 17.48 -14.04
C GLN A 235 -0.20 18.72 -13.38
N LEU A 236 0.01 19.91 -13.95
CA LEU A 236 -0.58 21.15 -13.44
C LEU A 236 -2.10 21.08 -13.47
N ASP A 237 -2.67 20.59 -14.57
CA ASP A 237 -4.11 20.44 -14.73
C ASP A 237 -4.69 19.40 -13.76
N SER A 238 -3.97 18.30 -13.52
CA SER A 238 -4.33 17.30 -12.51
C SER A 238 -4.28 17.90 -11.09
N LEU A 239 -3.24 18.68 -10.78
CA LEU A 239 -3.13 19.39 -9.51
C LEU A 239 -4.29 20.38 -9.31
N VAL A 240 -4.59 21.23 -10.30
CA VAL A 240 -5.73 22.17 -10.21
C VAL A 240 -7.03 21.42 -9.93
N ARG A 241 -7.31 20.32 -10.65
CA ARG A 241 -8.50 19.49 -10.40
C ARG A 241 -8.54 18.90 -8.98
N ASN A 242 -7.40 18.51 -8.42
CA ASN A 242 -7.33 18.03 -7.04
C ASN A 242 -7.60 19.14 -6.02
N LEU A 243 -7.10 20.35 -6.31
CA LEU A 243 -7.25 21.51 -5.43
C LEU A 243 -8.62 22.18 -5.52
N GLU A 244 -9.46 21.80 -6.48
CA GLU A 244 -10.82 22.32 -6.58
C GLU A 244 -11.69 21.81 -5.43
N PHE A 245 -12.50 22.72 -4.87
CA PHE A 245 -13.36 22.42 -3.72
C PHE A 245 -14.73 23.09 -3.84
N SER A 246 -15.67 22.57 -3.06
CA SER A 246 -16.96 23.18 -2.79
C SER A 246 -17.03 23.61 -1.32
N THR A 247 -17.84 24.63 -1.04
CA THR A 247 -18.05 25.16 0.31
C THR A 247 -19.47 25.00 0.76
N LEU A 248 -19.69 24.92 2.07
CA LEU A 248 -21.02 25.08 2.68
C LEU A 248 -21.50 26.53 2.52
N ARG A 249 -22.78 26.78 2.81
CA ARG A 249 -23.37 28.14 2.83
C ARG A 249 -22.58 29.18 3.62
N ASN A 250 -21.87 28.77 4.67
CA ASN A 250 -21.06 29.66 5.51
C ASN A 250 -19.62 29.86 4.97
N GLY A 251 -19.29 29.30 3.80
CA GLY A 251 -17.98 29.46 3.15
C GLY A 251 -16.91 28.44 3.54
N TRP A 252 -17.21 27.52 4.46
CA TRP A 252 -16.28 26.49 4.94
C TRP A 252 -16.28 25.25 4.06
N THR A 253 -15.14 24.58 3.93
CA THR A 253 -15.05 23.29 3.23
C THR A 253 -15.32 22.15 4.21
N PRO A 254 -16.31 21.27 3.96
CA PRO A 254 -16.65 20.21 4.92
C PRO A 254 -15.49 19.27 5.25
N PHE A 255 -14.80 18.78 4.23
CA PHE A 255 -13.67 17.86 4.38
C PHE A 255 -12.61 18.15 3.32
N LEU A 256 -11.35 17.95 3.70
CA LEU A 256 -10.18 18.01 2.85
C LEU A 256 -9.36 16.75 3.06
N THR A 257 -8.85 16.17 1.98
CA THR A 257 -7.97 15.01 2.05
C THR A 257 -6.52 15.42 1.82
N LEU A 258 -5.63 15.00 2.71
CA LEU A 258 -4.19 15.24 2.65
C LEU A 258 -3.44 13.94 2.42
N GLY A 259 -2.77 13.85 1.27
CA GLY A 259 -1.82 12.79 0.92
C GLY A 259 -0.37 13.19 1.20
N ALA A 260 0.55 12.23 1.09
CA ALA A 260 1.97 12.46 1.35
C ALA A 260 2.67 13.03 0.12
N GLU A 261 2.91 12.19 -0.88
CA GLU A 261 3.55 12.57 -2.12
C GLU A 261 2.83 12.00 -3.36
N ILE A 262 3.01 12.65 -4.50
CA ILE A 262 2.59 12.08 -5.78
C ILE A 262 3.57 10.96 -6.18
N THR A 263 3.05 9.77 -6.47
CA THR A 263 3.93 8.67 -6.90
C THR A 263 4.66 9.00 -8.22
N GLN A 264 5.90 8.53 -8.38
CA GLN A 264 6.66 8.70 -9.62
C GLN A 264 5.92 8.16 -10.85
N SER A 265 5.19 7.05 -10.71
CA SER A 265 4.39 6.47 -11.80
C SER A 265 3.23 7.37 -12.19
N ALA A 266 2.46 7.89 -11.23
CA ALA A 266 1.38 8.84 -11.52
C ALA A 266 1.91 10.14 -12.14
N PHE A 267 3.03 10.64 -11.62
CA PHE A 267 3.69 11.84 -12.14
C PHE A 267 4.19 11.65 -13.58
N ARG A 268 4.82 10.50 -13.87
CA ARG A 268 5.37 10.16 -15.20
C ARG A 268 4.28 9.91 -16.23
N ASN A 269 3.23 9.18 -15.87
CA ASN A 269 2.20 8.74 -16.81
C ASN A 269 1.22 9.86 -17.20
N HIS A 270 1.46 11.09 -16.72
CA HIS A 270 0.57 12.23 -16.93
C HIS A 270 -0.87 11.87 -16.58
N ASP A 271 -1.08 11.17 -15.46
CA ASP A 271 -2.44 10.80 -15.03
C ASP A 271 -3.23 12.09 -14.80
N SER A 272 -4.07 12.41 -15.78
CA SER A 272 -4.83 13.66 -15.80
C SER A 272 -6.01 13.58 -14.82
N LYS A 273 -6.26 12.42 -14.24
CA LYS A 273 -7.35 12.24 -13.29
C LYS A 273 -6.99 12.82 -11.93
N SER A 274 -8.01 13.25 -11.18
CA SER A 274 -7.85 13.57 -9.77
C SER A 274 -7.44 12.33 -8.98
N PHE A 275 -6.91 12.50 -7.77
CA PHE A 275 -6.44 11.42 -6.90
C PHE A 275 -7.45 10.28 -6.82
N PHE A 276 -8.70 10.56 -6.43
CA PHE A 276 -9.76 9.56 -6.26
C PHE A 276 -10.18 8.83 -7.54
N LEU A 277 -9.91 9.42 -8.71
CA LEU A 277 -10.17 8.79 -10.01
C LEU A 277 -8.90 8.19 -10.64
N GLY A 278 -7.76 8.39 -10.00
CA GLY A 278 -6.45 7.96 -10.45
C GLY A 278 -6.26 6.45 -10.29
N SER A 279 -5.20 5.96 -10.93
CA SER A 279 -4.86 4.54 -10.94
C SER A 279 -4.06 4.07 -9.71
N SER A 280 -3.80 4.96 -8.75
CA SER A 280 -2.98 4.62 -7.58
C SER A 280 -3.70 3.68 -6.61
N LYS A 281 -2.93 2.86 -5.88
CA LYS A 281 -3.46 1.93 -4.88
C LYS A 281 -4.20 2.67 -3.76
N SER A 282 -3.60 3.73 -3.25
CA SER A 282 -4.20 4.56 -2.19
C SER A 282 -5.48 5.24 -2.65
N ALA A 283 -5.53 5.68 -3.90
CA ALA A 283 -6.75 6.21 -4.51
C ALA A 283 -7.86 5.16 -4.55
N HIS A 284 -7.56 3.95 -5.02
CA HIS A 284 -8.54 2.88 -5.10
C HIS A 284 -9.11 2.50 -3.72
N LEU A 285 -8.24 2.43 -2.70
CA LEU A 285 -8.65 2.17 -1.32
C LEU A 285 -9.59 3.27 -0.79
N ALA A 286 -9.20 4.53 -0.97
CA ALA A 286 -9.99 5.67 -0.52
C ALA A 286 -11.36 5.71 -1.23
N THR A 287 -11.36 5.54 -2.56
CA THR A 287 -12.56 5.49 -3.39
C THR A 287 -13.50 4.36 -2.98
N THR A 288 -12.97 3.15 -2.78
CA THR A 288 -13.78 2.01 -2.33
C THR A 288 -14.41 2.28 -0.96
N THR A 289 -13.67 2.92 -0.05
CA THR A 289 -14.17 3.27 1.28
C THR A 289 -15.31 4.30 1.20
N TYR A 290 -15.15 5.35 0.41
CA TYR A 290 -16.22 6.34 0.17
C TYR A 290 -17.45 5.74 -0.50
N ASP A 291 -17.24 4.84 -1.47
CA ASP A 291 -18.33 4.15 -2.15
C ASP A 291 -19.12 3.25 -1.18
N HIS A 292 -18.44 2.55 -0.26
CA HIS A 292 -19.11 1.79 0.80
C HIS A 292 -19.93 2.70 1.73
N PHE A 293 -19.33 3.76 2.28
CA PHE A 293 -20.04 4.70 3.15
C PHE A 293 -21.26 5.30 2.47
N GLY A 294 -21.11 5.73 1.22
CA GLY A 294 -22.22 6.24 0.45
C GLY A 294 -23.30 5.18 0.17
N SER A 295 -22.92 3.94 -0.12
CA SER A 295 -23.88 2.85 -0.34
C SER A 295 -24.66 2.48 0.92
N TRP A 296 -24.10 2.75 2.11
CA TRP A 296 -24.77 2.50 3.38
C TRP A 296 -25.73 3.63 3.78
N GLU A 297 -25.46 4.88 3.35
CA GLU A 297 -26.34 6.03 3.56
C GLU A 297 -27.44 6.19 2.49
N THR A 298 -27.22 5.65 1.29
CA THR A 298 -28.13 5.82 0.16
C THR A 298 -28.81 4.50 -0.20
N THR A 299 -30.10 4.56 -0.51
CA THR A 299 -30.79 3.43 -1.12
C THR A 299 -30.14 3.19 -2.49
N PRO A 300 -29.81 1.94 -2.88
CA PRO A 300 -29.19 1.68 -4.17
C PRO A 300 -30.05 2.30 -5.29
N ALA A 301 -29.51 3.32 -5.93
CA ALA A 301 -30.04 3.84 -7.18
C ALA A 301 -29.45 3.01 -8.33
N ASP A 302 -30.22 2.77 -9.38
CA ASP A 302 -29.85 2.05 -10.62
C ASP A 302 -28.70 2.70 -11.42
N ASP A 303 -27.97 3.66 -10.84
CA ASP A 303 -26.96 4.43 -11.53
C ASP A 303 -25.60 3.70 -11.53
N LYS A 304 -25.00 3.60 -12.71
CA LYS A 304 -23.70 2.94 -12.93
C LYS A 304 -22.53 3.77 -12.40
N THR A 305 -22.76 5.03 -12.02
CA THR A 305 -21.71 5.92 -11.52
C THR A 305 -21.45 5.71 -10.04
N THR A 306 -20.18 5.59 -9.65
CA THR A 306 -19.82 5.45 -8.24
C THR A 306 -20.05 6.76 -7.49
N ILE A 307 -20.29 6.68 -6.18
CA ILE A 307 -20.58 7.84 -5.33
C ILE A 307 -19.38 8.78 -5.32
N THR A 308 -18.18 8.22 -5.20
CA THR A 308 -16.92 8.97 -5.25
C THR A 308 -16.78 9.73 -6.57
N SER A 309 -17.13 9.11 -7.70
CA SER A 309 -17.06 9.77 -9.01
C SER A 309 -17.95 11.01 -9.08
N ARG A 310 -19.16 10.93 -8.51
CA ARG A 310 -20.08 12.08 -8.42
C ARG A 310 -19.54 13.15 -7.49
N MET A 311 -19.03 12.77 -6.32
CA MET A 311 -18.43 13.70 -5.36
C MET A 311 -17.22 14.45 -5.95
N VAL A 312 -16.37 13.76 -6.70
CA VAL A 312 -15.26 14.39 -7.43
C VAL A 312 -15.77 15.36 -8.49
N ALA A 313 -16.77 14.97 -9.30
CA ALA A 313 -17.32 15.82 -10.35
C ALA A 313 -17.97 17.11 -9.82
N CYS A 314 -18.43 17.10 -8.55
CA CYS A 314 -18.99 18.25 -7.88
C CYS A 314 -17.98 18.98 -6.96
N ASN A 315 -16.69 18.66 -7.07
CA ASN A 315 -15.60 19.25 -6.26
C ASN A 315 -15.82 19.09 -4.75
N HIS A 316 -16.51 18.03 -4.34
CA HIS A 316 -16.77 17.75 -2.93
C HIS A 316 -15.59 17.07 -2.25
N LEU A 317 -14.71 16.38 -2.97
CA LEU A 317 -13.53 15.67 -2.45
C LEU A 317 -12.22 16.40 -2.78
N PRO A 318 -11.94 17.58 -2.19
CA PRO A 318 -10.69 18.25 -2.42
C PRO A 318 -9.52 17.45 -1.85
N PHE A 319 -8.43 17.45 -2.60
CA PHE A 319 -7.23 16.67 -2.32
C PHE A 319 -5.98 17.52 -2.53
N ILE A 320 -5.03 17.41 -1.62
CA ILE A 320 -3.68 17.95 -1.80
C ILE A 320 -2.66 16.95 -1.26
N ASN A 321 -1.49 16.86 -1.88
CA ASN A 321 -0.35 16.19 -1.26
C ASN A 321 0.46 17.22 -0.48
N LEU A 322 1.05 16.82 0.66
CA LEU A 322 2.06 17.66 1.31
C LEU A 322 3.20 17.96 0.32
N PHE A 323 3.74 16.93 -0.32
CA PHE A 323 4.71 17.05 -1.40
C PHE A 323 4.00 16.90 -2.75
N ASN A 324 3.79 18.02 -3.45
CA ASN A 324 3.10 18.04 -4.75
C ASN A 324 4.00 17.60 -5.92
N TRP A 325 5.05 16.85 -5.64
CA TRP A 325 6.09 16.37 -6.55
C TRP A 325 6.61 14.99 -6.10
N PRO A 326 7.33 14.23 -6.95
CA PRO A 326 7.52 12.80 -6.74
C PRO A 326 8.66 12.36 -5.81
N LYS A 327 9.37 13.30 -5.19
CA LYS A 327 10.45 13.02 -4.24
C LYS A 327 10.22 13.79 -2.94
N THR A 328 10.18 13.06 -1.83
CA THR A 328 10.21 13.62 -0.49
C THR A 328 11.65 13.94 -0.10
N ASP A 329 11.89 15.18 0.31
CA ASP A 329 13.22 15.68 0.69
C ASP A 329 13.06 16.70 1.82
N ASP A 330 13.81 16.53 2.91
CA ASP A 330 13.72 17.37 4.11
C ASP A 330 14.01 18.84 3.80
N ALA A 331 14.82 19.13 2.77
CA ALA A 331 15.10 20.50 2.35
C ALA A 331 13.85 21.24 1.85
N THR A 332 12.81 20.51 1.43
CA THR A 332 11.60 21.05 0.81
C THR A 332 10.40 21.10 1.76
N ILE A 333 10.53 20.59 2.99
CA ILE A 333 9.38 20.44 3.91
C ILE A 333 8.75 21.77 4.28
N ASN A 334 9.55 22.83 4.48
CA ASN A 334 9.03 24.15 4.86
C ASN A 334 8.22 24.78 3.71
N ASP A 335 8.69 24.67 2.47
CA ASP A 335 7.97 25.17 1.30
C ASP A 335 6.67 24.37 1.08
N ALA A 336 6.73 23.04 1.24
CA ALA A 336 5.56 22.17 1.22
C ALA A 336 4.50 22.59 2.26
N LEU A 337 4.91 22.85 3.50
CA LEU A 337 4.04 23.37 4.56
C LEU A 337 3.48 24.76 4.24
N GLN A 338 4.27 25.63 3.62
CA GLN A 338 3.80 26.95 3.20
C GLN A 338 2.71 26.84 2.11
N PHE A 339 2.87 25.95 1.13
CA PHE A 339 1.84 25.69 0.13
C PHE A 339 0.58 25.09 0.76
N LEU A 340 0.74 24.13 1.68
CA LEU A 340 -0.38 23.53 2.41
C LEU A 340 -1.14 24.58 3.23
N LYS A 341 -0.42 25.45 3.94
CA LYS A 341 -1.01 26.55 4.73
C LYS A 341 -1.85 27.48 3.87
N ARG A 342 -1.31 27.93 2.74
CA ARG A 342 -2.06 28.77 1.79
C ARG A 342 -3.31 28.06 1.28
N TYR A 343 -3.22 26.77 0.99
CA TYR A 343 -4.39 26.01 0.57
C TYR A 343 -5.45 25.88 1.69
N PHE A 344 -5.05 25.73 2.96
CA PHE A 344 -5.95 25.74 4.11
C PHE A 344 -6.61 27.10 4.32
N GLU A 345 -5.90 28.20 4.08
CA GLU A 345 -6.48 29.55 4.10
C GLU A 345 -7.56 29.73 3.02
N LEU A 346 -7.39 29.12 1.84
CA LEU A 346 -8.37 29.15 0.76
C LEU A 346 -9.62 28.30 1.07
N THR A 347 -9.38 27.07 1.52
CA THR A 347 -10.42 26.05 1.72
C THR A 347 -11.16 26.22 3.04
N GLN A 348 -10.48 26.65 4.10
CA GLN A 348 -11.01 26.69 5.47
C GLN A 348 -11.67 25.34 5.81
N PRO A 349 -10.91 24.24 5.88
CA PRO A 349 -11.47 22.92 6.06
C PRO A 349 -11.96 22.73 7.50
N VAL A 350 -13.14 22.14 7.65
CA VAL A 350 -13.72 21.74 8.95
C VAL A 350 -13.13 20.42 9.42
N VAL A 351 -12.83 19.51 8.48
CA VAL A 351 -12.23 18.21 8.77
C VAL A 351 -11.09 17.97 7.79
N VAL A 352 -9.94 17.53 8.28
CA VAL A 352 -8.82 17.11 7.43
C VAL A 352 -8.59 15.63 7.63
N MET A 353 -8.81 14.85 6.58
CA MET A 353 -8.48 13.43 6.56
C MET A 353 -7.04 13.27 6.06
N THR A 354 -6.20 12.62 6.85
CA THR A 354 -4.80 12.41 6.52
C THR A 354 -4.50 10.90 6.46
N TYR A 355 -3.52 10.52 5.65
CA TYR A 355 -3.06 9.13 5.53
C TYR A 355 -1.66 8.95 6.13
N GLY A 356 -1.57 9.02 7.46
CA GLY A 356 -0.32 8.80 8.20
C GLY A 356 0.01 9.89 9.23
N HIS A 357 0.95 9.58 10.13
CA HIS A 357 1.35 10.47 11.22
C HIS A 357 1.98 11.78 10.73
N LEU A 358 2.91 11.72 9.77
CA LEU A 358 3.58 12.92 9.23
C LEU A 358 2.55 13.94 8.72
N LEU A 359 1.52 13.46 8.02
CA LEU A 359 0.47 14.30 7.46
C LEU A 359 -0.46 14.88 8.52
N SER A 360 -0.71 14.11 9.58
CA SER A 360 -1.44 14.59 10.75
C SER A 360 -0.70 15.73 11.44
N PHE A 361 0.61 15.59 11.66
CA PHE A 361 1.43 16.67 12.21
C PHE A 361 1.49 17.88 11.27
N ALA A 362 1.63 17.67 9.96
CA ALA A 362 1.60 18.77 8.99
C ALA A 362 0.27 19.54 9.01
N ALA A 363 -0.86 18.83 9.08
CA ALA A 363 -2.17 19.47 9.21
C ALA A 363 -2.31 20.23 10.54
N LEU A 364 -1.84 19.66 11.65
CA LEU A 364 -1.85 20.30 12.96
C LEU A 364 -0.99 21.56 13.00
N GLU A 365 0.23 21.52 12.46
CA GLU A 365 1.13 22.68 12.39
C GLU A 365 0.51 23.83 11.58
N VAL A 366 -0.26 23.52 10.54
CA VAL A 366 -0.99 24.53 9.78
C VAL A 366 -2.14 25.14 10.58
N PHE A 367 -2.87 24.35 11.37
CA PHE A 367 -3.97 24.86 12.21
C PHE A 367 -3.47 25.63 13.44
N ASP A 368 -2.39 25.17 14.06
CA ASP A 368 -1.76 25.81 15.20
C ASP A 368 -0.23 25.85 14.99
N PRO A 369 0.33 27.01 14.61
CA PRO A 369 1.77 27.18 14.41
C PRO A 369 2.63 26.95 15.66
N MET A 370 2.02 26.85 16.85
CA MET A 370 2.74 26.46 18.07
C MET A 370 3.08 24.97 18.10
N ILE A 371 2.36 24.16 17.31
CA ILE A 371 2.67 22.76 17.08
C ILE A 371 3.71 22.68 15.96
N SER A 372 4.88 22.10 16.24
CA SER A 372 5.91 21.89 15.22
C SER A 372 6.09 20.40 14.97
N ILE A 373 6.15 20.00 13.69
CA ILE A 373 6.54 18.65 13.25
C ILE A 373 7.88 18.20 13.86
N LYS A 374 8.75 19.14 14.24
CA LYS A 374 10.07 18.86 14.81
C LYS A 374 10.04 18.54 16.31
N ASN A 375 8.93 18.79 16.98
CA ASN A 375 8.74 18.42 18.37
C ASN A 375 8.06 17.04 18.39
N ASP A 376 8.79 16.00 18.76
CA ASP A 376 8.34 14.59 18.85
C ASP A 376 7.25 14.34 19.93
N SER A 377 6.42 15.34 20.27
CA SER A 377 5.34 15.17 21.25
C SER A 377 4.16 14.44 20.59
N PHE A 378 4.24 13.11 20.57
CA PHE A 378 3.16 12.23 20.10
C PHE A 378 1.84 12.40 20.88
N GLU A 379 1.87 13.00 22.07
CA GLU A 379 0.69 13.28 22.91
C GLU A 379 -0.39 14.09 22.18
N LEU A 380 -0.03 14.93 21.21
CA LEU A 380 -1.00 15.71 20.44
C LEU A 380 -1.83 14.84 19.48
N LEU A 381 -1.28 13.70 19.04
CA LEU A 381 -2.01 12.77 18.18
C LEU A 381 -3.08 11.99 18.94
N ASP A 382 -3.02 11.93 20.27
CA ASP A 382 -4.07 11.31 21.09
C ASP A 382 -5.39 12.12 21.03
N HIS A 383 -5.32 13.38 20.60
CA HIS A 383 -6.48 14.25 20.38
C HIS A 383 -7.01 14.22 18.94
N VAL A 384 -6.36 13.47 18.05
CA VAL A 384 -6.76 13.29 16.65
C VAL A 384 -7.62 12.02 16.55
N GLY A 385 -8.75 12.11 15.83
CA GLY A 385 -9.60 10.94 15.62
C GLY A 385 -8.89 9.92 14.74
N ASN A 386 -8.85 8.65 15.14
CA ASN A 386 -8.17 7.60 14.37
C ASN A 386 -9.19 6.72 13.65
N LEU A 387 -9.07 6.61 12.32
CA LEU A 387 -9.79 5.62 11.52
C LEU A 387 -8.82 4.51 11.12
N TYR A 388 -8.95 3.37 11.79
CA TYR A 388 -8.18 2.18 11.47
C TYR A 388 -8.79 1.47 10.27
N MET A 389 -8.23 1.69 9.08
CA MET A 389 -8.55 0.87 7.91
C MET A 389 -7.84 -0.48 8.08
N ARG A 390 -8.47 -1.40 8.81
CA ARG A 390 -7.90 -2.73 9.04
C ARG A 390 -7.97 -3.56 7.76
N LYS A 391 -6.81 -3.86 7.21
CA LYS A 391 -6.65 -4.82 6.12
C LYS A 391 -6.69 -6.25 6.67
N PHE A 392 -7.90 -6.75 6.97
CA PHE A 392 -8.16 -8.11 7.50
C PHE A 392 -7.42 -8.46 8.83
N PRO A 393 -7.95 -9.40 9.65
CA PRO A 393 -7.54 -9.53 11.06
C PRO A 393 -6.18 -10.18 11.34
N ASN A 394 -5.33 -10.43 10.34
CA ASN A 394 -4.12 -11.26 10.50
C ASN A 394 -2.78 -10.56 10.21
N GLU A 395 -2.73 -9.24 10.01
CA GLU A 395 -1.47 -8.50 9.87
C GLU A 395 -1.25 -7.49 11.02
N SER A 396 0.02 -7.29 11.37
CA SER A 396 0.54 -6.53 12.53
C SER A 396 -0.05 -5.12 12.67
N GLU A 397 -0.11 -4.61 13.91
CA GLU A 397 -0.58 -3.27 14.34
C GLU A 397 0.03 -2.04 13.63
N ASN A 398 0.86 -2.21 12.60
CA ASN A 398 1.57 -1.15 11.88
C ASN A 398 1.01 -0.86 10.46
N ASP A 399 -0.19 -1.35 10.13
CA ASP A 399 -0.86 -1.09 8.84
C ASP A 399 -1.52 0.32 8.78
N PRO A 400 -1.80 0.86 7.57
CA PRO A 400 -2.03 2.29 7.36
C PRO A 400 -3.22 2.84 8.14
N ILE A 401 -2.92 3.69 9.11
CA ILE A 401 -3.91 4.44 9.90
C ILE A 401 -4.28 5.69 9.11
N ALA A 402 -5.57 5.88 8.84
CA ALA A 402 -6.09 7.19 8.43
C ALA A 402 -6.43 7.99 9.70
N PHE A 403 -6.10 9.26 9.71
CA PHE A 403 -6.37 10.15 10.84
C PHE A 403 -7.36 11.24 10.41
N ILE A 404 -8.17 11.67 11.36
CA ILE A 404 -9.16 12.74 11.24
C ILE A 404 -8.71 13.87 12.14
N VAL A 405 -8.13 14.90 11.53
CA VAL A 405 -7.69 16.12 12.21
C VAL A 405 -8.82 17.14 12.16
N LEU A 406 -9.21 17.65 13.33
CA LEU A 406 -10.22 18.71 13.47
C LEU A 406 -9.54 20.02 13.88
N PRO A 407 -9.95 21.18 13.35
CA PRO A 407 -9.53 22.49 13.83
C PRO A 407 -9.83 22.65 15.32
N TYR A 408 -8.86 23.16 16.07
CA TYR A 408 -8.93 23.34 17.52
C TYR A 408 -10.15 24.18 17.97
N SER A 409 -10.63 25.10 17.12
CA SER A 409 -11.79 25.97 17.37
C SER A 409 -13.14 25.24 17.38
N ILE A 410 -13.21 23.99 16.90
CA ILE A 410 -14.46 23.20 16.81
C ILE A 410 -14.65 22.29 18.04
N GLN A 411 -13.62 22.08 18.86
CA GLN A 411 -13.60 21.03 19.90
C GLN A 411 -14.54 21.20 21.12
N ALA A 412 -15.44 22.20 21.17
CA ALA A 412 -16.42 22.27 22.27
C ALA A 412 -17.80 22.85 21.93
N GLY A 413 -17.91 23.75 20.95
CA GLY A 413 -19.14 24.56 20.76
C GLY A 413 -20.03 24.19 19.57
N LEU A 414 -19.49 23.58 18.52
CA LEU A 414 -20.21 23.42 17.23
C LEU A 414 -20.93 22.08 17.07
N LEU A 415 -20.51 21.04 17.80
CA LEU A 415 -21.15 19.72 17.78
C LEU A 415 -22.23 19.56 18.87
N THR A 416 -22.35 20.53 19.79
CA THR A 416 -23.27 20.48 20.94
C THR A 416 -24.56 21.28 20.74
N THR A 417 -24.71 22.04 19.65
CA THR A 417 -25.98 22.71 19.32
C THR A 417 -26.78 21.89 18.31
N GLY A 418 -27.28 20.74 18.76
CA GLY A 418 -28.41 20.06 18.15
C GLY A 418 -29.67 20.39 18.95
N GLY A 419 -30.54 21.21 18.36
CA GLY A 419 -31.94 21.33 18.77
C GLY A 419 -32.79 20.22 18.16
#